data_AF-A0A435XHF5-F1
#
_entry.id   AF-A0A435XHF5-F1
#
_cell.length_a   1.000
_cell.length_b   1.000
_cell.length_c   1.000
_cell.angle_alpha   90.00
_cell.angle_beta   90.00
_cell.angle_gamma   90.00
#
_symmetry.space_group_name_H-M   'P 1'
#
loop_
_entity.id
_entity.type
_entity.pdbx_description
1 polymer ?
#
loop_
_entity_poly.entity_id
_entity_poly.type
_entity_poly.pdbx_seq_one_letter_code
_entity_poly.pdbx_strand_id
1 'polypeptide(L)' 'FAVGVQWHPEYWVKSDSNSVKIFRAFGDAVRLHAAAKAGARAAAE' A
#
# COMPACT_ATOMS: atom_id res chain seq x y z
N PHE A 1 -1.04 1.64 7.21
CA PHE A 1 -0.53 2.70 6.33
C PHE A 1 -1.71 3.60 5.95
N ALA A 2 -1.61 4.90 6.23
CA ALA A 2 -2.65 5.87 5.89
C ALA A 2 -1.95 7.16 5.44
N VAL A 3 -2.30 7.64 4.24
CA VAL A 3 -1.77 8.88 3.67
C VAL A 3 -2.87 9.54 2.85
N GLY A 4 -2.95 10.87 2.93
CA GLY A 4 -3.75 11.70 2.05
C GLY A 4 -2.82 12.61 1.26
N VAL A 5 -3.11 12.80 -0.02
CA VAL A 5 -2.38 13.72 -0.90
C VAL A 5 -3.36 14.73 -1.50
N GLN A 6 -2.89 15.96 -1.71
CA GLN A 6 -3.71 17.03 -2.26
C GLN A 6 -3.79 16.98 -3.80
N TRP A 7 -2.82 16.34 -4.46
CA TRP A 7 -2.72 16.24 -5.91
C TRP A 7 -3.19 14.87 -6.42
N HIS A 8 -3.19 14.71 -7.74
CA HIS A 8 -3.59 13.49 -8.44
C HIS A 8 -2.38 12.64 -8.88
N PRO A 9 -1.80 11.80 -8.00
CA PRO A 9 -0.65 10.95 -8.36
C PRO A 9 -1.00 9.88 -9.41
N GLU A 10 -2.28 9.54 -9.57
CA GLU A 10 -2.76 8.56 -10.53
C GLU A 10 -2.52 8.97 -11.99
N TYR A 11 -2.47 10.27 -12.28
CA TYR A 11 -2.27 10.77 -13.65
C TYR A 11 -0.86 10.54 -14.17
N TRP A 12 0.14 10.54 -13.29
CA TRP A 12 1.56 10.50 -13.66
C TRP A 12 2.29 9.28 -13.08
N VAL A 13 1.56 8.25 -12.66
CA VAL A 13 2.12 7.06 -12.00
C VAL A 13 3.18 6.33 -12.82
N LYS A 14 3.26 6.54 -14.15
CA LYS A 14 4.28 5.90 -15.00
C LYS A 14 5.56 6.73 -15.15
N SER A 15 5.50 8.03 -14.89
CA SER A 15 6.58 8.99 -15.20
C SER A 15 7.08 9.78 -13.98
N ASP A 16 6.22 10.04 -12.99
CA ASP A 16 6.61 10.69 -11.74
C ASP A 16 7.01 9.65 -10.68
N SER A 17 8.26 9.76 -10.23
CA SER A 17 8.83 8.88 -9.21
C SER A 17 8.11 8.96 -7.87
N ASN A 18 7.55 10.11 -7.48
CA ASN A 18 6.83 10.24 -6.22
C ASN A 18 5.49 9.53 -6.28
N SER A 19 4.76 9.70 -7.38
CA SER A 19 3.53 8.97 -7.67
C SER A 19 3.75 7.44 -7.62
N VAL A 20 4.79 6.93 -8.30
CA VAL A 20 5.15 5.50 -8.25
C VAL A 20 5.38 5.01 -6.81
N LYS A 21 6.14 5.77 -6.02
CA LYS A 21 6.53 5.37 -4.66
C LYS A 21 5.33 5.27 -3.74
N ILE A 22 4.37 6.19 -3.82
CA ILE A 22 3.17 6.17 -2.99
C ILE A 22 2.35 4.90 -3.27
N PHE A 23 2.10 4.58 -4.55
CA PHE A 23 1.34 3.38 -4.90
C PHE A 23 2.06 2.07 -4.53
N ARG A 24 3.39 2.00 -4.70
CA ARG A 24 4.18 0.85 -4.26
C ARG A 24 4.10 0.66 -2.75
N ALA A 25 4.36 1.71 -1.98
CA ALA A 25 4.32 1.66 -0.51
C ALA A 25 2.92 1.27 0.01
N PHE A 26 1.86 1.80 -0.59
CA PHE A 26 0.49 1.39 -0.25
C PHE A 26 0.26 -0.11 -0.54
N GLY A 27 0.63 -0.58 -1.73
CA GLY A 27 0.49 -1.98 -2.11
C GLY A 27 1.26 -2.93 -1.18
N ASP A 28 2.47 -2.55 -0.79
CA ASP A 28 3.29 -3.33 0.15
C ASP A 28 2.62 -3.39 1.53
N ALA A 29 2.11 -2.26 2.03
CA ALA A 29 1.43 -2.21 3.31
C ALA A 29 0.15 -3.05 3.33
N VAL A 30 -0.64 -3.07 2.26
CA VAL A 30 -1.85 -3.91 2.15
C VAL A 30 -1.48 -5.40 2.17
N ARG A 31 -0.41 -5.80 1.46
CA ARG A 31 0.08 -7.19 1.47
C ARG A 31 0.56 -7.62 2.86
N LEU A 32 1.35 -6.78 3.52
CA LEU A 32 1.81 -7.04 4.89
C LEU A 32 0.63 -7.17 5.86
N HIS A 33 -0.36 -6.29 5.76
CA HIS A 33 -1.56 -6.37 6.59
C HIS A 33 -2.35 -7.66 6.35
N ALA A 34 -2.54 -8.06 5.09
CA ALA A 34 -3.22 -9.31 4.75
C ALA A 34 -2.47 -10.53 5.29
N ALA A 35 -1.13 -10.57 5.15
CA ALA A 35 -0.29 -11.64 5.69
C ALA A 35 -0.38 -11.73 7.22
N ALA A 36 -0.29 -10.60 7.92
CA ALA A 36 -0.42 -10.54 9.38
C ALA A 36 -1.80 -11.03 9.84
N LYS A 37 -2.87 -10.62 9.15
CA LYS A 37 -4.23 -11.07 9.45
C LYS A 37 -4.41 -12.58 9.24
N ALA A 38 -3.85 -13.11 8.15
CA ALA A 38 -3.91 -14.55 7.87
C ALA A 38 -3.14 -15.37 8.92
N GLY A 39 -1.93 -14.93 9.30
CA GLY A 39 -1.14 -15.59 10.35
C GLY A 39 -1.83 -15.55 11.72
N ALA A 40 -2.45 -14.42 12.08
CA ALA A 40 -3.20 -14.30 13.32
C ALA A 40 -4.40 -15.26 13.39
N ARG A 41 -5.09 -15.48 12.26
CA ARG A 41 -6.18 -16.47 12.18
C ARG A 41 -5.66 -17.89 12.37
N ALA A 42 -4.57 -18.26 11.69
CA ALA A 42 -3.99 -19.60 11.79
C ALA A 42 -3.47 -19.92 13.21
N ALA A 43 -3.03 -18.91 13.97
CA ALA A 43 -2.58 -19.09 15.35
C ALA A 43 -3.72 -19.22 16.37
N ALA A 44 -4.95 -18.85 15.99
CA ALA A 44 -6.14 -18.93 16.83
C ALA A 44 -6.95 -20.22 16.59
N GLU A 45 -6.60 -20.99 15.57
CA GLU A 45 -7.10 -22.33 15.26
C GLU A 45 -6.23 -23.39 15.94
#